data_AF-A0A2N8KVG7-F1
#
_entry.id   AF-A0A2N8KVG7-F1
#
_cell.length_a   1.000
_cell.length_b   1.000
_cell.length_c   1.000
_cell.angle_alpha   90.00
_cell.angle_beta   90.00
_cell.angle_gamma   90.00
#
_symmetry.space_group_name_H-M   'P 1'
#
loop_
_entity.id
_entity.type
_entity.pdbx_description
1 polymer ?
#
loop_
_entity_poly.entity_id
_entity_poly.type
_entity_poly.pdbx_seq_one_letter_code
_entity_poly.pdbx_strand_id
1 'polypeptide(L)'
;MPWTASRAGPTAAMSRWRAANARVWQTLPPRCSEHLAPIANFPGRLQPPFFFLQPDPDMTLYVSDLDGTLLDPQGRLADSTRAGLTRLLDQGLLFTVASARHVTSIRHILGDLPLRLPVIGSNGAYLSDLASAEHEVVNAMEPALAQAVFALIRQHGLMPFVSTHGPLGDQLFYQSVHNEAQQAFVTERQRNADPRLRHSPRLQDELRDPAVTFVVVEREAPLAALQADIDALCGDAVETHLAEDLYKPGWPWLTVHDRRATKDQGIQLLAQRYGLQEREVVVFGDHVNDIKMLRAAHRGIAVANAIEAVKQEAHQVIGPHHEDAVLRFIEADWRR
;
A
#
# COMPACT_ATOMS: atom_id res chain seq x y z
N MET A 1 -12.14 -42.50 -39.17
CA MET A 1 -11.93 -42.92 -37.76
C MET A 1 -10.65 -42.28 -37.25
N PRO A 2 -10.61 -41.85 -35.97
CA PRO A 2 -9.96 -40.61 -35.57
C PRO A 2 -8.60 -40.79 -34.89
N TRP A 3 -7.91 -39.65 -34.79
CA TRP A 3 -6.71 -39.40 -34.00
C TRP A 3 -6.93 -39.64 -32.50
N THR A 4 -5.91 -40.14 -31.79
CA THR A 4 -5.77 -39.96 -30.34
C THR A 4 -4.37 -39.49 -29.99
N ALA A 5 -4.30 -38.26 -29.49
CA ALA A 5 -3.13 -37.67 -28.85
C ALA A 5 -3.16 -38.01 -27.34
N SER A 6 -2.04 -38.47 -26.81
CA SER A 6 -1.84 -38.64 -25.37
C SER A 6 -1.44 -37.30 -24.75
N ARG A 7 -2.32 -36.70 -23.93
CA ARG A 7 -2.00 -35.63 -22.98
C ARG A 7 -1.86 -36.26 -21.59
N ALA A 8 -0.65 -36.32 -21.06
CA ALA A 8 -0.42 -36.47 -19.63
C ALA A 8 -0.21 -35.07 -19.03
N GLY A 9 -1.21 -34.57 -18.30
CA GLY A 9 -1.12 -33.31 -17.55
C GLY A 9 -0.50 -33.50 -16.16
N PRO A 10 -0.06 -32.41 -15.51
CA PRO A 10 0.63 -32.47 -14.22
C PRO A 10 -0.38 -32.56 -13.06
N THR A 11 -0.79 -33.77 -12.67
CA THR A 11 -1.69 -33.99 -11.51
C THR A 11 -1.06 -34.76 -10.35
N ALA A 12 0.19 -35.21 -10.47
CA ALA A 12 0.83 -36.01 -9.42
C ALA A 12 1.56 -35.18 -8.33
N ALA A 13 1.94 -33.93 -8.60
CA ALA A 13 2.70 -33.10 -7.65
C ALA A 13 1.81 -32.37 -6.63
N MET A 14 0.62 -31.90 -7.05
CA MET A 14 -0.34 -31.20 -6.17
C MET A 14 -0.92 -32.10 -5.06
N SER A 15 -1.05 -33.41 -5.30
CA SER A 15 -1.66 -34.34 -4.34
C SER A 15 -0.73 -34.67 -3.16
N ARG A 16 0.58 -34.76 -3.40
CA ARG A 16 1.58 -35.02 -2.35
C ARG A 16 1.79 -33.82 -1.43
N TRP A 17 1.67 -32.59 -1.94
CA TRP A 17 1.82 -31.36 -1.14
C TRP A 17 0.62 -31.11 -0.21
N ARG A 18 -0.61 -31.36 -0.69
CA ARG A 18 -1.83 -31.30 0.15
C ARG A 18 -1.75 -32.25 1.34
N ALA A 19 -1.15 -33.43 1.16
CA ALA A 19 -0.95 -34.40 2.23
C ALA A 19 0.14 -33.97 3.24
N ALA A 20 1.20 -33.29 2.79
CA ALA A 20 2.30 -32.83 3.65
C ALA A 20 1.92 -31.65 4.55
N ASN A 21 0.96 -30.81 4.14
CA ASN A 21 0.59 -29.57 4.85
C ASN A 21 -0.81 -29.60 5.49
N ALA A 22 -1.44 -30.77 5.59
CA ALA A 22 -2.80 -30.93 6.13
C ALA A 22 -3.00 -30.35 7.54
N ARG A 23 -1.94 -30.21 8.34
CA ARG A 23 -1.99 -29.60 9.69
C ARG A 23 -2.15 -28.07 9.67
N VAL A 24 -1.69 -27.39 8.63
CA VAL A 24 -1.81 -25.91 8.49
C VAL A 24 -3.24 -25.50 8.09
N TRP A 25 -3.95 -26.38 7.37
CA TRP A 25 -5.31 -26.14 6.88
C TRP A 25 -6.40 -26.50 7.89
N GLN A 26 -6.08 -27.28 8.94
CA GLN A 26 -7.00 -27.62 10.02
C GLN A 26 -7.12 -26.51 11.09
N THR A 27 -6.27 -25.49 11.04
CA THR A 27 -6.24 -24.39 12.03
C THR A 27 -6.79 -23.07 11.49
N LEU A 28 -7.33 -23.03 10.27
CA LEU A 28 -8.10 -21.88 9.79
C LEU A 28 -9.46 -21.88 10.51
N PRO A 29 -9.87 -20.78 11.17
CA PRO A 29 -11.14 -20.75 11.87
C PRO A 29 -12.31 -20.96 10.89
N PRO A 30 -13.35 -21.71 11.28
CA PRO A 30 -14.54 -21.86 10.45
C PRO A 30 -15.22 -20.51 10.27
N ARG A 31 -15.91 -20.34 9.14
CA ARG A 31 -16.72 -19.16 8.79
C ARG A 31 -17.52 -18.66 10.00
N CYS A 32 -17.11 -17.53 10.58
CA CYS A 32 -17.90 -16.83 11.58
C CYS A 32 -18.93 -15.96 10.86
N SER A 33 -20.10 -16.53 10.62
CA SER A 33 -21.35 -15.76 10.58
C SER A 33 -21.80 -15.49 12.02
N GLU A 34 -22.14 -14.22 12.28
CA GLU A 34 -22.89 -13.73 13.45
C GLU A 34 -22.24 -13.89 14.83
N HIS A 35 -21.62 -12.81 15.32
CA HIS A 35 -21.83 -12.25 16.68
C HIS A 35 -21.01 -10.96 16.83
N LEU A 36 -21.68 -9.81 16.64
CA LEU A 36 -21.23 -8.54 17.18
C LEU A 36 -21.47 -8.58 18.70
N ALA A 37 -20.43 -8.90 19.46
CA ALA A 37 -20.40 -8.63 20.90
C ALA A 37 -19.63 -7.31 21.13
N PRO A 38 -20.15 -6.40 21.97
CA PRO A 38 -19.51 -5.10 22.21
C PRO A 38 -18.20 -5.29 22.96
N ILE A 39 -17.11 -4.73 22.43
CA ILE A 39 -15.80 -4.76 23.08
C ILE A 39 -15.90 -3.95 24.38
N ALA A 40 -15.60 -4.62 25.49
CA ALA A 40 -15.55 -4.06 26.82
C ALA A 40 -14.42 -3.03 26.96
N ASN A 41 -14.72 -1.98 27.73
CA ASN A 41 -13.84 -0.86 28.09
C ASN A 41 -12.43 -1.28 28.54
N PHE A 42 -11.40 -0.78 27.86
CA PHE A 42 -10.08 -0.61 28.44
C PHE A 42 -10.00 0.73 29.20
N PRO A 43 -9.54 0.76 30.46
CA PRO A 43 -9.37 1.99 31.21
C PRO A 43 -8.04 2.63 30.80
N GLY A 44 -8.12 3.57 29.87
CA GLY A 44 -6.95 4.30 29.39
C GLY A 44 -7.35 5.25 28.27
N ARG A 45 -8.16 6.26 28.59
CA ARG A 45 -8.32 7.42 27.70
C ARG A 45 -6.96 8.09 27.57
N LEU A 46 -6.18 7.70 26.57
CA LEU A 46 -5.29 8.65 25.93
C LEU A 46 -6.23 9.65 25.25
N GLN A 47 -6.48 10.77 25.94
CA GLN A 47 -7.01 11.94 25.27
C GLN A 47 -5.99 12.30 24.17
N PRO A 48 -6.42 12.47 22.91
CA PRO A 48 -5.50 13.00 21.91
C PRO A 48 -4.95 14.33 22.44
N PRO A 49 -3.62 14.54 22.45
CA PRO A 49 -3.12 15.87 22.69
C PRO A 49 -3.62 16.73 21.53
N PHE A 50 -3.90 18.00 21.81
CA PHE A 50 -4.43 19.02 20.90
C PHE A 50 -5.95 19.14 20.80
N PHE A 51 -6.42 20.27 21.32
CA PHE A 51 -7.71 20.86 21.01
C PHE A 51 -7.83 21.01 19.48
N PHE A 52 -8.61 20.14 18.84
CA PHE A 52 -9.29 20.54 17.63
C PHE A 52 -10.21 21.71 18.03
N LEU A 53 -9.91 22.92 17.55
CA LEU A 53 -11.00 23.76 17.05
C LEU A 53 -11.81 22.83 16.15
N GLN A 54 -13.06 22.53 16.52
CA GLN A 54 -13.88 21.63 15.71
C GLN A 54 -13.79 22.12 14.26
N PRO A 55 -13.23 21.32 13.34
CA PRO A 55 -13.08 21.77 11.96
C PRO A 55 -14.48 22.09 11.44
N ASP A 56 -14.61 23.25 10.81
CA ASP A 56 -15.88 23.77 10.28
C ASP A 56 -16.60 22.65 9.50
N PRO A 57 -17.87 22.29 9.80
CA PRO A 57 -18.63 21.18 9.19
C PRO A 57 -18.49 21.07 7.66
N ASP A 58 -18.22 22.17 6.97
CA ASP A 58 -18.09 22.22 5.51
C ASP A 58 -16.67 21.94 4.96
N MET A 59 -15.69 21.59 5.80
CA MET A 59 -14.31 21.33 5.35
C MET A 59 -14.14 19.98 4.64
N THR A 60 -13.73 20.03 3.38
CA THR A 60 -13.34 18.88 2.56
C THR A 60 -11.98 18.30 2.96
N LEU A 61 -11.90 16.97 3.08
CA LEU A 61 -10.64 16.23 3.23
C LEU A 61 -10.05 15.90 1.85
N TYR A 62 -8.83 16.36 1.59
CA TYR A 62 -8.08 16.03 0.38
C TYR A 62 -7.03 14.96 0.67
N VAL A 63 -7.00 13.90 -0.14
CA VAL A 63 -5.99 12.84 -0.04
C VAL A 63 -5.34 12.62 -1.40
N SER A 64 -4.03 12.78 -1.48
CA SER A 64 -3.30 12.57 -2.74
C SER A 64 -2.45 11.31 -2.70
N ASP A 65 -2.44 10.54 -3.77
CA ASP A 65 -1.27 9.72 -4.07
C ASP A 65 -0.02 10.59 -4.30
N LEU A 66 1.17 9.99 -4.19
CA LEU A 66 2.46 10.62 -4.40
C LEU A 66 2.99 10.44 -5.83
N ASP A 67 3.43 9.23 -6.16
CA ASP A 67 4.23 8.95 -7.35
C ASP A 67 3.37 8.98 -8.61
N GLY A 68 3.67 9.87 -9.55
CA GLY A 68 2.84 10.05 -10.74
C GLY A 68 1.60 10.92 -10.50
N THR A 69 1.34 11.36 -9.26
CA THR A 69 0.19 12.20 -8.90
C THR A 69 0.60 13.57 -8.32
N LEU A 70 1.19 13.60 -7.12
CA LEU A 70 1.61 14.84 -6.44
C LEU A 70 3.06 15.20 -6.74
N LEU A 71 3.91 14.20 -6.97
CA LEU A 71 5.33 14.38 -7.20
C LEU A 71 5.63 14.70 -8.66
N ASP A 72 6.80 15.28 -8.93
CA ASP A 72 7.33 15.46 -10.27
C ASP A 72 7.78 14.09 -10.87
N PRO A 73 8.11 14.03 -12.18
CA PRO A 73 8.59 12.80 -12.80
C PRO A 73 9.92 12.27 -12.22
N GLN A 74 10.61 13.03 -11.37
CA GLN A 74 11.82 12.61 -10.65
C GLN A 74 11.51 12.13 -9.23
N GLY A 75 10.23 12.02 -8.85
CA GLY A 75 9.81 11.58 -7.51
C GLY A 75 10.08 12.63 -6.41
N ARG A 76 10.07 13.91 -6.76
CA ARG A 76 10.29 15.02 -5.82
C ARG A 76 9.04 15.89 -5.72
N LEU A 77 8.84 16.51 -4.56
CA LEU A 77 7.81 17.52 -4.39
C LEU A 77 8.33 18.86 -4.92
N ALA A 78 7.68 19.43 -5.94
CA ALA A 78 8.07 20.71 -6.53
C ALA A 78 8.02 21.84 -5.48
N ASP A 79 8.91 22.82 -5.58
CA ASP A 79 8.99 23.94 -4.64
C ASP A 79 7.69 24.78 -4.63
N SER A 80 7.06 24.95 -5.80
CA SER A 80 5.75 25.58 -5.97
C SER A 80 4.67 24.81 -5.20
N THR A 81 4.59 23.49 -5.41
CA THR A 81 3.66 22.61 -4.70
C THR A 81 3.89 22.66 -3.18
N ARG A 82 5.14 22.60 -2.73
CA ARG A 82 5.49 22.72 -1.31
C ARG A 82 5.01 24.04 -0.72
N ALA A 83 5.38 25.17 -1.33
CA ALA A 83 5.01 26.49 -0.83
C ALA A 83 3.48 26.69 -0.81
N GLY A 84 2.79 26.23 -1.85
CA GLY A 84 1.33 26.29 -1.93
C GLY A 84 0.66 25.44 -0.84
N LEU A 85 1.08 24.18 -0.69
CA LEU A 85 0.53 23.30 0.35
C LEU A 85 0.82 23.83 1.76
N THR A 86 2.04 24.28 2.07
CA THR A 86 2.35 24.90 3.38
C THR A 86 1.39 26.03 3.68
N ARG A 87 1.20 26.96 2.74
CA ARG A 87 0.28 28.08 2.91
C ARG A 87 -1.17 27.63 3.18
N LEU A 88 -1.66 26.63 2.45
CA LEU A 88 -3.03 26.13 2.62
C LEU A 88 -3.20 25.37 3.94
N LEU A 89 -2.22 24.55 4.33
CA LEU A 89 -2.20 23.81 5.60
C LEU A 89 -2.18 24.76 6.81
N ASP A 90 -1.40 25.85 6.74
CA ASP A 90 -1.37 26.90 7.77
C ASP A 90 -2.73 27.59 7.90
N GLN A 91 -3.47 27.71 6.79
CA GLN A 91 -4.83 28.24 6.74
C GLN A 91 -5.90 27.21 7.15
N GLY A 92 -5.52 25.97 7.44
CA GLY A 92 -6.41 24.94 7.97
C GLY A 92 -6.83 23.86 6.98
N LEU A 93 -6.28 23.79 5.77
CA LEU A 93 -6.58 22.72 4.81
C LEU A 93 -6.47 21.33 5.46
N LEU A 94 -7.52 20.51 5.33
CA LEU A 94 -7.47 19.10 5.70
C LEU A 94 -6.86 18.32 4.54
N PHE A 95 -5.58 18.01 4.64
CA PHE A 95 -4.84 17.30 3.59
C PHE A 95 -3.93 16.23 4.17
N THR A 96 -3.83 15.10 3.47
CA THR A 96 -2.83 14.06 3.71
C THR A 96 -2.50 13.29 2.42
N VAL A 97 -1.64 12.29 2.50
CA VAL A 97 -1.23 11.45 1.37
C VAL A 97 -1.49 9.97 1.62
N ALA A 98 -1.73 9.22 0.53
CA ALA A 98 -1.85 7.78 0.53
C ALA A 98 -0.93 7.15 -0.53
N SER A 99 0.11 6.41 -0.12
CA SER A 99 1.17 5.95 -1.01
C SER A 99 1.58 4.49 -0.74
N ALA A 100 2.13 3.83 -1.75
CA ALA A 100 2.83 2.56 -1.62
C ALA A 100 4.16 2.69 -0.85
N ARG A 101 4.68 3.92 -0.68
CA ARG A 101 5.91 4.21 0.06
C ARG A 101 5.74 3.99 1.56
N HIS A 102 6.83 3.61 2.20
CA HIS A 102 6.94 3.59 3.67
C HIS A 102 7.10 5.02 4.22
N VAL A 103 6.67 5.26 5.46
CA VAL A 103 6.70 6.60 6.10
C VAL A 103 8.09 7.25 6.09
N THR A 104 9.18 6.49 6.21
CA THR A 104 10.54 7.03 6.12
C THR A 104 10.80 7.70 4.76
N SER A 105 10.33 7.09 3.67
CA SER A 105 10.45 7.68 2.33
C SER A 105 9.49 8.86 2.14
N ILE A 106 8.26 8.76 2.66
CA ILE A 106 7.28 9.86 2.59
C ILE A 106 7.83 11.09 3.31
N ARG A 107 8.38 10.91 4.52
CA ARG A 107 9.00 11.98 5.31
C ARG A 107 10.17 12.63 4.60
N HIS A 108 11.03 11.85 3.94
CA HIS A 108 12.14 12.43 3.16
C HIS A 108 11.65 13.34 2.02
N ILE A 109 10.54 12.98 1.37
CA ILE A 109 9.97 13.73 0.24
C ILE A 109 9.17 14.94 0.71
N LEU A 110 8.27 14.74 1.67
CA LEU A 110 7.37 15.78 2.17
C LEU A 110 8.06 16.73 3.14
N GLY A 111 9.18 16.33 3.75
CA GLY A 111 9.94 17.18 4.69
C GLY A 111 9.05 17.71 5.81
N ASP A 112 9.18 19.00 6.10
CA ASP A 112 8.48 19.67 7.22
C ASP A 112 7.13 20.28 6.81
N LEU A 113 6.41 19.68 5.85
CA LEU A 113 5.03 20.09 5.59
C LEU A 113 4.20 19.95 6.88
N PRO A 114 3.44 20.98 7.30
CA PRO A 114 2.72 20.98 8.57
C PRO A 114 1.42 20.18 8.47
N LEU A 115 1.52 18.89 8.12
CA LEU A 115 0.40 17.97 8.11
C LEU A 115 -0.15 17.79 9.53
N ARG A 116 -1.46 17.94 9.67
CA ARG A 116 -2.17 17.71 10.94
C ARG A 116 -2.79 16.31 11.03
N LEU A 117 -2.76 15.59 9.91
CA LEU A 117 -3.30 14.25 9.75
C LEU A 117 -2.14 13.28 9.48
N PRO A 118 -2.26 12.03 9.93
CA PRO A 118 -1.29 11.00 9.63
C PRO A 118 -1.30 10.68 8.13
N VAL A 119 -0.19 10.15 7.65
CA VAL A 119 -0.03 9.67 6.28
C VAL A 119 -0.37 8.19 6.19
N ILE A 120 -0.91 7.79 5.04
CA ILE A 120 -1.28 6.40 4.74
C ILE A 120 -0.13 5.79 3.91
N GLY A 121 0.63 4.90 4.53
CA GLY A 121 1.84 4.30 3.96
C GLY A 121 1.67 2.83 3.59
N SER A 122 2.57 2.33 2.74
CA SER A 122 2.60 0.93 2.29
C SER A 122 1.23 0.43 1.80
N ASN A 123 0.59 1.21 0.93
CA ASN A 123 -0.75 0.94 0.38
C ASN A 123 -1.86 0.83 1.44
N GLY A 124 -1.73 1.48 2.60
CA GLY A 124 -2.72 1.40 3.68
C GLY A 124 -2.38 0.37 4.76
N ALA A 125 -1.21 -0.27 4.66
CA ALA A 125 -0.71 -1.10 5.76
C ALA A 125 -0.38 -0.26 7.00
N TYR A 126 -0.03 1.02 6.82
CA TYR A 126 0.29 1.92 7.92
C TYR A 126 -0.56 3.18 7.91
N LEU A 127 -0.98 3.60 9.11
CA LEU A 127 -1.38 4.98 9.41
C LEU A 127 -0.30 5.56 10.33
N SER A 128 0.43 6.58 9.88
CA SER A 128 1.63 7.05 10.57
C SER A 128 1.67 8.55 10.74
N ASP A 129 2.15 9.03 11.88
CA ASP A 129 2.51 10.43 12.02
C ASP A 129 3.74 10.74 11.13
N LEU A 130 3.70 11.83 10.37
CA LEU A 130 4.76 12.16 9.43
C LEU A 130 6.06 12.58 10.15
N ALA A 131 5.94 13.32 11.26
CA ALA A 131 7.07 13.95 11.92
C ALA A 131 7.87 12.94 12.76
N SER A 132 7.18 12.14 13.57
CA SER A 132 7.78 11.11 14.41
C SER A 132 8.06 9.81 13.65
N ALA A 133 7.35 9.56 12.55
CA ALA A 133 7.31 8.28 11.84
C ALA A 133 6.73 7.11 12.68
N GLU A 134 6.04 7.41 13.78
CA GLU A 134 5.36 6.40 14.59
C GLU A 134 4.07 5.93 13.92
N HIS A 135 3.78 4.63 14.04
CA HIS A 135 2.56 4.03 13.50
C HIS A 135 1.45 4.03 14.54
N GLU A 136 0.31 4.63 14.18
CA GLU A 136 -0.93 4.52 14.95
C GLU A 136 -1.68 3.23 14.64
N VAL A 137 -1.51 2.72 13.42
CA VAL A 137 -2.11 1.48 12.93
C VAL A 137 -1.09 0.74 12.08
N VAL A 138 -1.04 -0.58 12.30
CA VAL A 138 -0.29 -1.53 11.48
C VAL A 138 -1.22 -2.66 11.05
N ASN A 139 -1.46 -2.77 9.75
CA ASN A 139 -2.17 -3.87 9.11
C ASN A 139 -1.14 -4.77 8.41
N ALA A 140 -0.69 -5.79 9.13
CA ALA A 140 0.26 -6.78 8.63
C ALA A 140 -0.37 -8.18 8.58
N MET A 141 0.11 -9.00 7.65
CA MET A 141 -0.24 -10.41 7.54
C MET A 141 0.33 -11.17 8.73
N GLU A 142 -0.53 -11.96 9.37
CA GLU A 142 -0.10 -12.88 10.42
C GLU A 142 0.96 -13.87 9.89
N PRO A 143 1.91 -14.31 10.73
CA PRO A 143 3.01 -15.18 10.33
C PRO A 143 2.60 -16.40 9.51
N ALA A 144 1.50 -17.07 9.87
CA ALA A 144 1.02 -18.24 9.15
C ALA A 144 0.61 -17.94 7.69
N LEU A 145 -0.08 -16.80 7.47
CA LEU A 145 -0.46 -16.36 6.13
C LEU A 145 0.76 -15.91 5.34
N ALA A 146 1.66 -15.16 5.98
CA ALA A 146 2.91 -14.71 5.36
C ALA A 146 3.79 -15.89 4.91
N GLN A 147 3.90 -16.95 5.72
CA GLN A 147 4.60 -18.19 5.37
C GLN A 147 3.95 -18.90 4.17
N ALA A 148 2.62 -18.92 4.08
CA ALA A 148 1.90 -19.52 2.95
C ALA A 148 2.14 -18.75 1.65
N VAL A 149 2.07 -17.41 1.69
CA VAL A 149 2.39 -16.54 0.55
C VAL A 149 3.85 -16.72 0.12
N PHE A 150 4.78 -16.72 1.08
CA PHE A 150 6.21 -16.96 0.79
C PHE A 150 6.44 -18.32 0.14
N ALA A 151 5.78 -19.38 0.61
CA ALA A 151 5.90 -20.70 0.03
C ALA A 151 5.44 -20.74 -1.44
N LEU A 152 4.34 -20.04 -1.79
CA LEU A 152 3.90 -19.88 -3.17
C LEU A 152 4.93 -19.14 -4.02
N ILE A 153 5.44 -18.01 -3.54
CA ILE A 153 6.48 -17.23 -4.24
C ILE A 153 7.69 -18.13 -4.56
N ARG A 154 8.13 -18.93 -3.58
CA ARG A 154 9.25 -19.87 -3.76
C ARG A 154 8.91 -21.04 -4.69
N GLN A 155 7.67 -21.53 -4.71
CA GLN A 155 7.22 -22.59 -5.63
C GLN A 155 7.32 -22.13 -7.09
N HIS A 156 7.09 -20.84 -7.36
CA HIS A 156 7.29 -20.22 -8.67
C HIS A 156 8.76 -19.93 -8.99
N GLY A 157 9.70 -20.29 -8.11
CA GLY A 157 11.13 -20.02 -8.27
C GLY A 157 11.52 -18.56 -8.05
N LEU A 158 10.62 -17.72 -7.55
CA LEU A 158 10.80 -16.29 -7.38
C LEU A 158 11.33 -15.97 -5.97
N MET A 159 11.99 -14.81 -5.81
CA MET A 159 12.51 -14.34 -4.53
C MET A 159 11.91 -12.98 -4.17
N PRO A 160 11.24 -12.82 -3.02
CA PRO A 160 10.70 -11.55 -2.61
C PRO A 160 11.70 -10.70 -1.81
N PHE A 161 11.47 -9.40 -1.79
CA PHE A 161 11.80 -8.54 -0.66
C PHE A 161 10.64 -8.59 0.34
N VAL A 162 10.94 -8.56 1.64
CA VAL A 162 9.92 -8.69 2.70
C VAL A 162 10.03 -7.54 3.67
N SER A 163 8.96 -6.77 3.82
CA SER A 163 8.82 -5.83 4.94
C SER A 163 8.08 -6.50 6.09
N THR A 164 8.59 -6.41 7.32
CA THR A 164 7.92 -6.88 8.53
C THR A 164 7.79 -5.76 9.55
N HIS A 165 6.86 -5.91 10.49
CA HIS A 165 6.74 -5.05 11.66
C HIS A 165 6.73 -5.93 12.91
N GLY A 166 7.77 -5.83 13.73
CA GLY A 166 7.95 -6.66 14.92
C GLY A 166 8.55 -5.88 16.10
N PRO A 167 9.08 -6.58 17.13
CA PRO A 167 9.64 -5.93 18.32
C PRO A 167 10.81 -4.98 18.06
N LEU A 168 11.48 -5.12 16.91
CA LEU A 168 12.58 -4.26 16.48
C LEU A 168 12.11 -3.09 15.57
N GLY A 169 10.80 -2.87 15.48
CA GLY A 169 10.19 -1.94 14.54
C GLY A 169 10.12 -2.50 13.13
N ASP A 170 10.09 -1.61 12.15
CA ASP A 170 10.02 -2.01 10.75
C ASP A 170 11.36 -2.53 10.24
N GLN A 171 11.32 -3.65 9.53
CA GLN A 171 12.48 -4.22 8.87
C GLN A 171 12.17 -4.53 7.42
N LEU A 172 13.17 -4.41 6.55
CA LEU A 172 13.09 -4.73 5.12
C LEU A 172 14.19 -5.73 4.79
N PHE A 173 13.80 -6.96 4.49
CA PHE A 173 14.71 -8.05 4.24
C PHE A 173 14.88 -8.36 2.76
N TYR A 174 16.10 -8.73 2.39
CA TYR A 174 16.43 -9.38 1.14
C TYR A 174 17.39 -10.55 1.40
N GLN A 175 17.34 -11.58 0.56
CA GLN A 175 18.26 -12.74 0.64
C GLN A 175 19.19 -12.83 -0.56
N SER A 176 18.67 -12.64 -1.76
CA SER A 176 19.45 -12.66 -2.98
C SER A 176 18.77 -11.80 -4.04
N VAL A 177 19.58 -11.32 -4.98
CA VAL A 177 19.13 -10.54 -6.13
C VAL A 177 19.39 -11.35 -7.41
N HIS A 178 18.43 -11.34 -8.33
CA HIS A 178 18.43 -12.22 -9.49
C HIS A 178 18.32 -11.47 -10.83
N ASN A 179 18.05 -10.17 -10.78
CA ASN A 179 17.98 -9.30 -11.95
C ASN A 179 18.45 -7.88 -11.62
N GLU A 180 18.62 -7.06 -12.67
CA GLU A 180 19.14 -5.69 -12.54
C GLU A 180 18.20 -4.77 -11.74
N ALA A 181 16.89 -4.99 -11.80
CA ALA A 181 15.93 -4.18 -11.06
C ALA A 181 15.96 -4.49 -9.55
N GLN A 182 16.05 -5.77 -9.18
CA GLN A 182 16.28 -6.20 -7.79
C GLN A 182 17.62 -5.67 -7.25
N GLN A 183 18.70 -5.76 -8.04
CA GLN A 183 20.00 -5.19 -7.65
C GLN A 183 19.88 -3.69 -7.41
N ALA A 184 19.20 -2.97 -8.30
CA ALA A 184 19.03 -1.53 -8.16
C ALA A 184 18.13 -1.16 -6.97
N PHE A 185 17.08 -1.94 -6.66
CA PHE A 185 16.23 -1.76 -5.47
C PHE A 185 17.05 -1.81 -4.18
N VAL A 186 17.97 -2.79 -4.06
CA VAL A 186 18.88 -2.94 -2.92
C VAL A 186 19.91 -1.81 -2.89
N THR A 187 20.53 -1.53 -4.04
CA THR A 187 21.59 -0.51 -4.18
C THR A 187 21.07 0.89 -3.81
N GLU A 188 19.85 1.23 -4.23
CA GLU A 188 19.21 2.49 -3.89
C GLU A 188 19.00 2.62 -2.38
N ARG A 189 18.50 1.57 -1.72
CA ARG A 189 18.26 1.57 -0.26
C ARG A 189 19.57 1.63 0.52
N GLN A 190 20.62 0.98 0.05
CA GLN A 190 21.96 1.12 0.61
C GLN A 190 22.48 2.56 0.46
N ARG A 191 22.37 3.14 -0.74
CA ARG A 191 22.78 4.53 -1.03
C ARG A 191 22.03 5.53 -0.15
N ASN A 192 20.74 5.31 0.07
CA ASN A 192 19.88 6.16 0.90
C ASN A 192 19.99 5.85 2.40
N ALA A 193 20.87 4.90 2.79
CA ALA A 193 21.06 4.43 4.16
C ALA A 193 19.73 4.05 4.84
N ASP A 194 18.84 3.32 4.14
CA ASP A 194 17.55 2.89 4.70
C ASP A 194 17.79 2.08 5.99
N PRO A 195 17.37 2.58 7.16
CA PRO A 195 17.67 1.97 8.45
C PRO A 195 16.98 0.62 8.63
N ARG A 196 16.03 0.26 7.76
CA ARG A 196 15.28 -1.00 7.79
C ARG A 196 15.94 -2.10 7.00
N LEU A 197 16.80 -1.78 6.02
CA LEU A 197 17.35 -2.76 5.09
C LEU A 197 18.26 -3.78 5.81
N ARG A 198 17.98 -5.08 5.64
CA ARG A 198 18.72 -6.20 6.22
C ARG A 198 18.92 -7.29 5.18
N HIS A 199 20.13 -7.83 5.10
CA HIS A 199 20.37 -9.09 4.41
C HIS A 199 20.05 -10.25 5.36
N SER A 200 19.19 -11.18 4.95
CA SER A 200 18.93 -12.41 5.69
C SER A 200 19.32 -13.63 4.84
N PRO A 201 20.12 -14.58 5.36
CA PRO A 201 20.47 -15.79 4.62
C PRO A 201 19.26 -16.71 4.40
N ARG A 202 18.19 -16.53 5.17
CA ARG A 202 16.96 -17.31 5.09
C ARG A 202 15.76 -16.45 5.46
N LEU A 203 15.09 -15.88 4.45
CA LEU A 203 13.89 -15.02 4.67
C LEU A 203 12.78 -15.70 5.46
N GLN A 204 12.66 -17.02 5.34
CA GLN A 204 11.64 -17.78 6.07
C GLN A 204 11.71 -17.59 7.59
N ASP A 205 12.90 -17.37 8.14
CA ASP A 205 13.12 -17.21 9.58
C ASP A 205 12.62 -15.83 10.07
N GLU A 206 12.59 -14.83 9.18
CA GLU A 206 12.12 -13.48 9.47
C GLU A 206 10.59 -13.38 9.47
N LEU A 207 9.91 -14.33 8.80
CA LEU A 207 8.45 -14.46 8.78
C LEU A 207 7.89 -15.06 10.08
N ARG A 208 8.66 -15.02 11.18
CA ARG A 208 8.15 -15.16 12.54
C ARG A 208 7.41 -13.91 12.99
N ASP A 209 7.80 -12.76 12.46
CA ASP A 209 7.14 -11.47 12.70
C ASP A 209 6.08 -11.23 11.62
N PRO A 210 5.01 -10.47 11.93
CA PRO A 210 4.00 -10.11 10.94
C PRO A 210 4.59 -9.43 9.70
N ALA A 211 4.19 -9.90 8.52
CA ALA A 211 4.67 -9.37 7.25
C ALA A 211 3.76 -8.27 6.74
N VAL A 212 4.33 -7.09 6.54
CA VAL A 212 3.61 -5.90 6.06
C VAL A 212 3.45 -5.94 4.55
N THR A 213 4.49 -6.38 3.83
CA THR A 213 4.47 -6.43 2.36
C THR A 213 5.48 -7.42 1.84
N PHE A 214 5.09 -8.24 0.87
CA PHE A 214 6.03 -8.87 -0.07
C PHE A 214 6.13 -8.02 -1.33
N VAL A 215 7.35 -7.81 -1.83
CA VAL A 215 7.59 -7.18 -3.13
C VAL A 215 8.39 -8.16 -3.98
N VAL A 216 7.83 -8.60 -5.11
CA VAL A 216 8.50 -9.48 -6.07
C VAL A 216 8.71 -8.71 -7.37
N VAL A 217 9.96 -8.57 -7.81
CA VAL A 217 10.31 -7.83 -9.04
C VAL A 217 10.81 -8.82 -10.10
N GLU A 218 10.06 -8.99 -11.17
CA GLU A 218 10.35 -9.92 -12.27
C GLU A 218 9.58 -9.51 -13.53
N ARG A 219 9.77 -10.20 -14.67
CA ARG A 219 8.92 -10.01 -15.86
C ARG A 219 7.44 -10.31 -15.56
N GLU A 220 6.57 -9.68 -16.35
CA GLU A 220 5.11 -9.73 -16.16
C GLU A 220 4.54 -11.15 -16.12
N ALA A 221 4.94 -12.03 -17.04
CA ALA A 221 4.34 -13.36 -17.15
C ALA A 221 4.54 -14.24 -15.89
N PRO A 222 5.75 -14.38 -15.32
CA PRO A 222 5.94 -15.02 -14.02
C PRO A 222 5.12 -14.38 -12.87
N LEU A 223 5.05 -13.04 -12.83
CA LEU A 223 4.31 -12.35 -11.77
C LEU A 223 2.80 -12.55 -11.89
N ALA A 224 2.24 -12.52 -13.10
CA ALA A 224 0.83 -12.77 -13.35
C ALA A 224 0.44 -14.21 -12.98
N ALA A 225 1.30 -15.19 -13.27
CA ALA A 225 1.09 -16.57 -12.84
C ALA A 225 1.12 -16.72 -11.31
N LEU A 226 2.08 -16.06 -10.64
CA LEU A 226 2.14 -16.02 -9.19
C LEU A 226 0.91 -15.35 -8.58
N GLN A 227 0.48 -14.20 -9.12
CA GLN A 227 -0.68 -13.46 -8.64
C GLN A 227 -1.94 -14.34 -8.70
N ALA A 228 -2.18 -15.00 -9.83
CA ALA A 228 -3.33 -15.89 -9.99
C ALA A 228 -3.36 -17.04 -8.97
N ASP A 229 -2.21 -17.62 -8.64
CA ASP A 229 -2.11 -18.68 -7.63
C ASP A 229 -2.29 -18.16 -6.19
N ILE A 230 -1.81 -16.95 -5.90
CA ILE A 230 -2.06 -16.26 -4.63
C ILE A 230 -3.56 -15.97 -4.49
N ASP A 231 -4.19 -15.39 -5.50
CA ASP A 231 -5.62 -15.07 -5.49
C ASP A 231 -6.46 -16.36 -5.35
N ALA A 232 -6.07 -17.45 -6.00
CA ALA A 232 -6.76 -18.74 -5.90
C ALA A 232 -6.63 -19.40 -4.51
N LEU A 233 -5.47 -19.27 -3.84
CA LEU A 233 -5.21 -19.93 -2.55
C LEU A 233 -5.61 -19.08 -1.36
N CYS A 234 -5.26 -17.80 -1.39
CA CYS A 234 -5.44 -16.86 -0.28
C CYS A 234 -6.77 -16.10 -0.40
N GLY A 235 -7.30 -15.93 -1.61
CA GLY A 235 -8.54 -15.18 -1.87
C GLY A 235 -8.50 -13.81 -1.20
N ASP A 236 -9.62 -13.44 -0.59
CA ASP A 236 -9.79 -12.15 0.09
C ASP A 236 -8.96 -11.99 1.36
N ALA A 237 -8.04 -12.92 1.71
CA ALA A 237 -7.16 -12.76 2.87
C ALA A 237 -6.00 -11.78 2.60
N VAL A 238 -5.66 -11.55 1.32
CA VAL A 238 -4.58 -10.67 0.89
C VAL A 238 -5.05 -9.71 -0.19
N GLU A 239 -4.30 -8.61 -0.35
CA GLU A 239 -4.42 -7.73 -1.52
C GLU A 239 -3.17 -7.90 -2.39
N THR A 240 -3.36 -8.04 -3.70
CA THR A 240 -2.26 -8.14 -4.68
C THR A 240 -2.30 -6.98 -5.67
N HIS A 241 -1.15 -6.36 -5.95
CA HIS A 241 -1.03 -5.35 -7.00
C HIS A 241 0.14 -5.69 -7.93
N LEU A 242 -0.19 -6.04 -9.18
CA LEU A 242 0.77 -6.16 -10.26
C LEU A 242 0.80 -4.84 -11.04
N ALA A 243 1.97 -4.24 -11.14
CA ALA A 243 2.14 -2.93 -11.75
C ALA A 243 3.52 -2.78 -12.38
N GLU A 244 3.60 -2.00 -13.44
CA GLU A 244 4.87 -1.56 -14.02
C GLU A 244 5.59 -0.61 -13.04
N ASP A 245 6.90 -0.77 -12.87
CA ASP A 245 7.70 0.18 -12.09
C ASP A 245 7.93 1.45 -12.92
N LEU A 246 7.38 2.58 -12.46
CA LEU A 246 7.51 3.89 -13.09
C LEU A 246 8.97 4.31 -13.32
N TYR A 247 9.89 3.82 -12.49
CA TYR A 247 11.31 4.16 -12.53
C TYR A 247 12.17 3.06 -13.16
N LYS A 248 11.60 1.88 -13.44
CA LYS A 248 12.27 0.73 -14.07
C LYS A 248 11.40 0.04 -15.12
N PRO A 249 11.13 0.69 -16.27
CA PRO A 249 10.36 0.07 -17.34
C PRO A 249 10.94 -1.29 -17.77
N GLY A 250 10.04 -2.25 -18.00
CA GLY A 250 10.32 -3.65 -18.29
C GLY A 250 10.46 -4.55 -17.07
N TRP A 251 10.46 -3.99 -15.85
CA TRP A 251 10.58 -4.73 -14.60
C TRP A 251 9.41 -4.43 -13.66
N PRO A 252 8.21 -4.99 -13.94
CA PRO A 252 7.08 -4.83 -13.06
C PRO A 252 7.35 -5.44 -11.69
N TRP A 253 6.52 -5.05 -10.73
CA TRP A 253 6.47 -5.63 -9.40
C TRP A 253 5.10 -6.24 -9.11
N LEU A 254 5.11 -7.27 -8.27
CA LEU A 254 3.93 -7.75 -7.58
C LEU A 254 4.11 -7.44 -6.10
N THR A 255 3.20 -6.64 -5.56
CA THR A 255 3.12 -6.41 -4.11
C THR A 255 2.00 -7.24 -3.51
N VAL A 256 2.25 -7.87 -2.37
CA VAL A 256 1.25 -8.65 -1.62
C VAL A 256 1.15 -8.09 -0.20
N HIS A 257 -0.06 -7.76 0.22
CA HIS A 257 -0.36 -7.15 1.52
C HIS A 257 -1.48 -7.91 2.25
N ASP A 258 -1.68 -7.61 3.53
CA ASP A 258 -2.90 -8.01 4.24
C ASP A 258 -4.13 -7.37 3.57
N ARG A 259 -5.28 -8.06 3.53
CA ARG A 259 -6.52 -7.53 2.94
C ARG A 259 -6.97 -6.17 3.46
N ARG A 260 -6.56 -5.77 4.67
CA ARG A 260 -6.89 -4.46 5.26
C ARG A 260 -6.01 -3.33 4.71
N ALA A 261 -4.89 -3.67 4.07
CA ALA A 261 -3.92 -2.73 3.56
C ALA A 261 -4.28 -2.30 2.13
N THR A 262 -5.33 -1.48 2.03
CA THR A 262 -5.69 -0.75 0.82
C THR A 262 -5.83 0.74 1.13
N LYS A 263 -5.57 1.61 0.14
CA LYS A 263 -5.61 3.07 0.34
C LYS A 263 -6.99 3.55 0.78
N ASP A 264 -8.07 3.00 0.21
CA ASP A 264 -9.45 3.29 0.59
C ASP A 264 -9.76 2.94 2.05
N GLN A 265 -9.35 1.74 2.51
CA GLN A 265 -9.51 1.35 3.91
C GLN A 265 -8.66 2.22 4.84
N GLY A 266 -7.45 2.62 4.41
CA GLY A 266 -6.61 3.58 5.13
C GLY A 266 -7.29 4.94 5.30
N ILE A 267 -7.90 5.47 4.23
CA ILE A 267 -8.66 6.73 4.25
C ILE A 267 -9.89 6.60 5.16
N GLN A 268 -10.63 5.51 5.06
CA GLN A 268 -11.80 5.26 5.89
C GLN A 268 -11.42 5.20 7.38
N LEU A 269 -10.33 4.51 7.71
CA LEU A 269 -9.84 4.39 9.08
C LEU A 269 -9.34 5.74 9.63
N LEU A 270 -8.65 6.52 8.82
CA LEU A 270 -8.25 7.89 9.15
C LEU A 270 -9.50 8.73 9.42
N ALA A 271 -10.48 8.73 8.51
CA ALA A 271 -11.70 9.51 8.68
C ALA A 271 -12.45 9.13 9.97
N GLN A 272 -12.49 7.84 10.32
CA GLN A 272 -13.10 7.38 11.57
C GLN A 272 -12.35 7.87 12.82
N ARG A 273 -11.02 7.77 12.83
CA ARG A 273 -10.19 8.14 14.00
C ARG A 273 -10.17 9.63 14.28
N TYR A 274 -10.26 10.45 13.24
CA TYR A 274 -10.17 11.90 13.34
C TYR A 274 -11.54 12.60 13.26
N GLY A 275 -12.64 11.85 13.31
CA GLY A 275 -14.00 12.42 13.30
C GLY A 275 -14.35 13.13 11.99
N LEU A 276 -13.82 12.62 10.87
CA LEU A 276 -14.03 13.16 9.52
C LEU A 276 -15.00 12.31 8.69
N GLN A 277 -15.82 11.45 9.31
CA GLN A 277 -16.68 10.50 8.56
C GLN A 277 -17.73 11.21 7.70
N GLU A 278 -18.26 12.34 8.19
CA GLU A 278 -19.29 13.12 7.51
C GLU A 278 -18.72 14.16 6.54
N ARG A 279 -17.39 14.14 6.31
CA ARG A 279 -16.72 15.12 5.45
C ARG A 279 -16.73 14.66 4.01
N GLU A 280 -16.82 15.61 3.09
CA GLU A 280 -16.49 15.33 1.71
C GLU A 280 -15.02 14.88 1.64
N VAL A 281 -14.77 13.85 0.84
CA VAL A 281 -13.44 13.27 0.63
C VAL A 281 -13.14 13.36 -0.86
N VAL A 282 -12.11 14.14 -1.18
CA VAL A 282 -11.58 14.28 -2.53
C VAL A 282 -10.25 13.55 -2.60
N VAL A 283 -10.10 12.63 -3.56
CA VAL A 283 -8.87 11.86 -3.72
C VAL A 283 -8.24 12.06 -5.09
N PHE A 284 -6.92 11.99 -5.15
CA PHE A 284 -6.15 12.09 -6.39
C PHE A 284 -5.31 10.84 -6.60
N GLY A 285 -5.31 10.28 -7.82
CA GLY A 285 -4.49 9.11 -8.14
C GLY A 285 -4.23 8.95 -9.64
N ASP A 286 -3.36 8.00 -9.96
CA ASP A 286 -2.89 7.74 -11.32
C ASP A 286 -2.78 6.25 -11.69
N HIS A 287 -2.73 5.35 -10.70
CA HIS A 287 -2.43 3.93 -10.90
C HIS A 287 -3.47 2.95 -10.30
N VAL A 288 -3.33 1.66 -10.59
CA VAL A 288 -4.28 0.57 -10.22
C VAL A 288 -4.61 0.54 -8.73
N ASN A 289 -3.63 0.76 -7.85
CA ASN A 289 -3.83 0.79 -6.39
C ASN A 289 -4.65 2.00 -5.90
N ASP A 290 -4.95 2.96 -6.78
CA ASP A 290 -5.79 4.12 -6.49
C ASP A 290 -7.27 3.89 -6.84
N ILE A 291 -7.58 2.92 -7.71
CA ILE A 291 -8.94 2.68 -8.22
C ILE A 291 -9.94 2.53 -7.07
N LYS A 292 -9.59 1.76 -6.02
CA LYS A 292 -10.48 1.56 -4.88
C LYS A 292 -10.74 2.86 -4.13
N MET A 293 -9.73 3.70 -3.91
CA MET A 293 -9.95 4.99 -3.24
C MET A 293 -10.74 5.98 -4.10
N LEU A 294 -10.52 6.00 -5.42
CA LEU A 294 -11.30 6.84 -6.35
C LEU A 294 -12.79 6.48 -6.34
N ARG A 295 -13.10 5.18 -6.32
CA ARG A 295 -14.48 4.66 -6.25
C ARG A 295 -15.15 4.92 -4.90
N ALA A 296 -14.39 4.86 -3.81
CA ALA A 296 -14.90 5.03 -2.44
C ALA A 296 -15.07 6.50 -2.04
N ALA A 297 -14.33 7.41 -2.68
CA ALA A 297 -14.36 8.83 -2.38
C ALA A 297 -15.62 9.52 -2.92
N HIS A 298 -15.97 10.66 -2.31
CA HIS A 298 -17.04 11.53 -2.81
C HIS A 298 -16.67 12.09 -4.19
N ARG A 299 -15.40 12.44 -4.40
CA ARG A 299 -14.85 12.84 -5.70
C ARG A 299 -13.47 12.23 -5.90
N GLY A 300 -13.39 11.25 -6.78
CA GLY A 300 -12.14 10.71 -7.31
C GLY A 300 -11.64 11.53 -8.50
N ILE A 301 -10.41 12.01 -8.44
CA ILE A 301 -9.78 12.86 -9.46
C ILE A 301 -8.56 12.12 -10.04
N ALA A 302 -8.52 11.97 -11.35
CA ALA A 302 -7.35 11.41 -12.04
C ALA A 302 -6.50 12.53 -12.65
N VAL A 303 -5.18 12.43 -12.54
CA VAL A 303 -4.25 13.31 -13.29
C VAL A 303 -4.17 12.88 -14.77
N ALA A 304 -3.80 13.80 -15.67
CA ALA A 304 -3.81 13.52 -17.12
C ALA A 304 -2.90 12.35 -17.53
N ASN A 305 -1.83 12.08 -16.78
CA ASN A 305 -0.91 10.97 -17.01
C ASN A 305 -1.36 9.63 -16.40
N ALA A 306 -2.50 9.61 -15.69
CA ALA A 306 -3.06 8.38 -15.15
C ALA A 306 -3.32 7.34 -16.24
N ILE A 307 -3.22 6.06 -15.86
CA ILE A 307 -3.59 4.96 -16.75
C ILE A 307 -5.09 5.04 -17.09
N GLU A 308 -5.46 4.49 -18.24
CA GLU A 308 -6.83 4.59 -18.75
C GLU A 308 -7.87 4.00 -17.77
N ALA A 309 -7.53 2.87 -17.14
CA ALA A 309 -8.38 2.24 -16.13
C ALA A 309 -8.68 3.16 -14.93
N VAL A 310 -7.76 4.07 -14.56
CA VAL A 310 -7.98 5.02 -13.46
C VAL A 310 -8.83 6.20 -13.92
N LYS A 311 -8.61 6.70 -15.13
CA LYS A 311 -9.41 7.80 -15.71
C LYS A 311 -10.88 7.41 -15.85
N GLN A 312 -11.16 6.16 -16.20
CA GLN A 312 -12.52 5.63 -16.33
C GLN A 312 -13.29 5.59 -15.01
N GLU A 313 -12.59 5.51 -13.89
CA GLU A 313 -13.16 5.45 -12.54
C GLU A 313 -13.19 6.83 -11.86
N ALA A 314 -12.55 7.83 -12.46
CA ALA A 314 -12.50 9.18 -11.93
C ALA A 314 -13.75 9.99 -12.29
N HIS A 315 -14.20 10.82 -11.36
CA HIS A 315 -15.26 11.80 -11.58
C HIS A 315 -14.79 12.96 -12.47
N GLN A 316 -13.49 13.26 -12.42
CA GLN A 316 -12.88 14.32 -13.20
C GLN A 316 -11.42 13.96 -13.52
N VAL A 317 -10.98 14.32 -14.73
CA VAL A 317 -9.58 14.31 -15.11
C VAL A 317 -9.04 15.75 -15.09
N ILE A 318 -7.90 15.96 -14.44
CA ILE A 318 -7.21 17.25 -14.35
C ILE A 318 -5.93 17.24 -15.20
N GLY A 319 -5.14 18.32 -15.14
CA GLY A 319 -3.84 18.41 -15.82
C GLY A 319 -2.84 17.33 -15.38
N PRO A 320 -1.67 17.25 -16.04
CA PRO A 320 -0.65 16.28 -15.68
C PRO A 320 0.05 16.66 -14.37
N HIS A 321 0.54 15.65 -13.63
CA HIS A 321 1.26 15.83 -12.35
C HIS A 321 2.41 16.84 -12.42
N HIS A 322 3.18 16.88 -13.52
CA HIS A 322 4.33 17.77 -13.69
C HIS A 322 3.98 19.27 -13.86
N GLU A 323 2.69 19.63 -13.87
CA GLU A 323 2.21 21.02 -13.92
C GLU A 323 1.54 21.48 -12.62
N ASP A 324 1.87 20.85 -11.47
CA ASP A 324 1.26 21.12 -10.16
C ASP A 324 -0.28 20.99 -10.17
N ALA A 325 -0.81 20.08 -11.00
CA ALA A 325 -2.24 19.97 -11.26
C ALA A 325 -3.07 19.71 -9.99
N VAL A 326 -2.56 18.89 -9.07
CA VAL A 326 -3.21 18.61 -7.78
C VAL A 326 -3.27 19.87 -6.91
N LEU A 327 -2.17 20.60 -6.75
CA LEU A 327 -2.16 21.85 -5.98
C LEU A 327 -3.14 22.86 -6.58
N ARG A 328 -3.08 23.08 -7.90
CA ARG A 328 -3.97 24.05 -8.59
C ARG A 328 -5.44 23.68 -8.43
N PHE A 329 -5.76 22.39 -8.46
CA PHE A 329 -7.11 21.93 -8.20
C PHE A 329 -7.53 22.29 -6.77
N ILE A 330 -6.73 21.93 -5.76
CA ILE A 330 -7.05 22.20 -4.35
C ILE A 330 -7.21 23.72 -4.13
N GLU A 331 -6.34 24.56 -4.70
CA GLU A 331 -6.44 26.02 -4.58
C GLU A 331 -7.74 26.60 -5.15
N ALA A 332 -8.25 26.01 -6.24
CA ALA A 332 -9.49 26.45 -6.89
C ALA A 332 -10.75 25.88 -6.23
N ASP A 333 -10.64 24.68 -5.66
CA ASP A 333 -11.75 23.93 -5.06
C ASP A 333 -11.99 24.36 -3.61
N TRP A 334 -10.93 24.45 -2.80
CA TRP A 334 -11.03 24.80 -1.36
C TRP A 334 -11.46 26.24 -1.07
N ARG A 335 -11.45 27.11 -2.09
CA ARG A 335 -11.91 28.50 -2.00
C ARG A 335 -13.39 28.70 -2.34
N ARG A 336 -14.10 27.64 -2.69
CA ARG A 336 -15.53 27.68 -3.02
C ARG A 336 -16.39 27.51 -1.79
#